data_AF-A0A536JB52-F1
#
_entry.id   AF-A0A536JB52-F1
#
_cell.length_a   1.000
_cell.length_b   1.000
_cell.length_c   1.000
_cell.angle_alpha   90.00
_cell.angle_beta   90.00
_cell.angle_gamma   90.00
#
_symmetry.space_group_name_H-M   'P 1'
#
loop_
_entity.id
_entity.type
_entity.pdbx_description
1 polymer ?
#
loop_
_entity_poly.entity_id
_entity_poly.type
_entity_poly.pdbx_seq_one_letter_code
_entity_poly.pdbx_strand_id
1 'polypeptide(L)'
;MCMADELERLASVARDFELEADDDFVDPKLLAAVIDGLQGKLCRVLDRAKKRGDHLLAGQTACAWVSVTCLMSRTAAADRLCVGEQLGHLPRIAAALSSGQIGYQATAVICHLSEQVGEKREYIDQEHWIDYARRFSIKELRYLTYKAREVWDAEGFEKDNEED
;
A
#
# COMPACT_ATOMS: atom_id res chain seq x y z
N MET A 1 -18.15 11.36 18.08
CA MET A 1 -17.09 11.92 17.24
C MET A 1 -17.35 11.50 15.81
N CYS A 2 -17.42 12.46 14.90
CA CYS A 2 -17.50 12.17 13.48
C CYS A 2 -16.09 11.92 12.92
N MET A 3 -15.97 11.30 11.73
CA MET A 3 -14.66 11.05 11.10
C MET A 3 -13.85 12.33 10.82
N ALA A 4 -14.52 13.49 10.69
CA ALA A 4 -13.84 14.77 10.53
C ALA A 4 -13.11 15.17 11.82
N ASP A 5 -13.73 14.98 12.99
CA ASP A 5 -13.12 15.24 14.31
C ASP A 5 -11.84 14.41 14.53
N GLU A 6 -11.81 13.16 14.03
CA GLU A 6 -10.66 12.27 14.16
C GLU A 6 -9.47 12.70 13.29
N LEU A 7 -9.73 13.13 12.05
CA LEU A 7 -8.70 13.64 11.14
C LEU A 7 -8.14 14.99 11.61
N GLU A 8 -8.99 15.88 12.11
CA GLU A 8 -8.56 17.15 12.70
C GLU A 8 -7.63 16.93 13.89
N ARG A 9 -7.97 15.98 14.77
CA ARG A 9 -7.11 15.60 15.89
C ARG A 9 -5.77 15.03 15.44
N LEU A 10 -5.77 14.13 14.45
CA LEU A 10 -4.53 13.59 13.89
C LEU A 10 -3.65 14.70 13.29
N ALA A 11 -4.24 15.64 12.56
CA ALA A 11 -3.53 16.77 11.99
C ALA A 11 -3.00 17.74 13.06
N SER A 12 -3.67 17.88 14.21
CA SER A 12 -3.10 18.61 15.35
C SER A 12 -1.87 17.91 15.90
N VAL A 13 -1.97 16.62 16.22
CA VAL A 13 -0.84 15.84 16.80
C VAL A 13 0.36 15.82 15.86
N ALA A 14 0.14 15.71 14.54
CA ALA A 14 1.22 15.77 13.56
C ALA A 14 1.92 17.15 13.56
N ARG A 15 1.17 18.25 13.63
CA ARG A 15 1.74 19.60 13.73
C ARG A 15 2.48 19.83 15.04
N ASP A 16 1.95 19.32 16.15
CA ASP A 16 2.61 19.42 17.45
C ASP A 16 3.94 18.66 17.42
N PHE A 17 3.96 17.45 16.83
CA PHE A 17 5.20 16.68 16.62
C PHE A 17 6.22 17.43 15.75
N GLU A 18 5.80 18.01 14.62
CA GLU A 18 6.68 18.81 13.75
C GLU A 18 7.27 20.06 14.45
N LEU A 19 6.55 20.66 15.40
CA LEU A 19 7.00 21.84 16.13
C LEU A 19 7.90 21.52 17.33
N GLU A 20 7.63 20.40 18.00
CA GLU A 20 8.23 20.09 19.32
C GLU A 20 9.32 19.02 19.27
N ALA A 21 9.32 18.16 18.25
CA ALA A 21 10.32 17.10 18.14
C ALA A 21 11.71 17.68 17.85
N ASP A 22 12.71 17.19 18.57
CA ASP A 22 14.11 17.45 18.27
C ASP A 22 14.60 16.40 17.26
N ASP A 23 14.84 16.84 16.03
CA ASP A 23 15.26 15.99 14.91
C ASP A 23 16.52 15.17 15.22
N ASP A 24 17.39 15.63 16.13
CA ASP A 24 18.58 14.88 16.55
C ASP A 24 18.24 13.62 17.38
N PHE A 25 17.02 13.53 17.92
CA PHE A 25 16.57 12.44 18.80
C PHE A 25 15.36 11.66 18.28
N VAL A 26 14.83 12.01 17.10
CA VAL A 26 13.75 11.23 16.47
C VAL A 26 14.32 9.93 15.90
N ASP A 27 13.80 8.78 16.33
CA ASP A 27 14.12 7.50 15.70
C ASP A 27 13.48 7.43 14.29
N PRO A 28 14.27 7.47 13.20
CA PRO A 28 13.73 7.49 11.85
C PRO A 28 12.94 6.22 11.51
N LYS A 29 13.25 5.08 12.16
CA LYS A 29 12.53 3.82 11.94
C LYS A 29 11.14 3.87 12.54
N LEU A 30 10.99 4.43 13.74
CA LEU A 30 9.69 4.58 14.38
C LEU A 30 8.83 5.61 13.64
N LEU A 31 9.42 6.73 13.21
CA LEU A 31 8.70 7.71 12.39
C LEU A 31 8.24 7.10 11.06
N ALA A 32 9.11 6.37 10.36
CA ALA A 32 8.77 5.67 9.13
C ALA A 32 7.61 4.67 9.33
N ALA A 33 7.64 3.89 10.41
CA ALA A 33 6.58 2.94 10.74
C ALA A 33 5.21 3.62 10.92
N VAL A 34 5.17 4.79 11.59
CA VAL A 34 3.94 5.59 11.75
C VAL A 34 3.45 6.09 10.39
N ILE A 35 4.34 6.67 9.58
CA ILE A 35 4.02 7.17 8.24
C ILE A 35 3.49 6.05 7.35
N ASP A 36 4.15 4.89 7.33
CA ASP A 36 3.76 3.74 6.52
C ASP A 36 2.39 3.19 6.93
N GLY A 37 2.10 3.13 8.23
CA GLY A 37 0.77 2.80 8.74
C GLY A 37 -0.31 3.77 8.26
N LEU A 38 -0.03 5.09 8.28
CA LEU A 38 -0.94 6.12 7.76
C LEU A 38 -1.09 6.05 6.24
N GLN A 39 -0.03 5.73 5.51
CA GLN A 39 -0.09 5.45 4.07
C GLN A 39 -1.01 4.26 3.76
N GLY A 40 -0.91 3.17 4.53
CA GLY A 40 -1.84 2.05 4.43
C GLY A 40 -3.29 2.45 4.75
N LYS A 41 -3.51 3.33 5.73
CA LYS A 41 -4.84 3.89 6.02
C LYS A 41 -5.37 4.72 4.85
N LEU A 42 -4.55 5.57 4.23
CA LEU A 42 -4.93 6.32 3.03
C LEU A 42 -5.38 5.38 1.91
N CYS A 43 -4.59 4.35 1.60
CA CYS A 43 -4.94 3.36 0.57
C CYS A 43 -6.32 2.73 0.82
N ARG A 44 -6.62 2.33 2.07
CA ARG A 44 -7.94 1.79 2.43
C ARG A 44 -9.07 2.82 2.29
N VAL A 45 -8.83 4.08 2.64
CA VAL A 45 -9.82 5.16 2.48
C VAL A 45 -10.10 5.40 1.00
N LEU A 46 -9.07 5.40 0.15
CA LEU A 46 -9.20 5.56 -1.30
C LEU A 46 -9.94 4.40 -1.95
N ASP A 47 -9.67 3.14 -1.56
CA ASP A 47 -10.45 1.98 -2.03
C ASP A 47 -11.93 2.10 -1.67
N ARG A 48 -12.24 2.53 -0.43
CA ARG A 48 -13.63 2.76 -0.02
C ARG A 48 -14.29 3.89 -0.81
N ALA A 49 -13.57 4.98 -1.09
CA ALA A 49 -14.06 6.08 -1.91
C ALA A 49 -14.28 5.67 -3.38
N LYS A 50 -13.36 4.88 -3.95
CA LYS A 50 -13.51 4.24 -5.27
C LYS A 50 -14.79 3.42 -5.30
N LYS A 51 -15.01 2.53 -4.31
CA LYS A 51 -16.19 1.66 -4.21
C LYS A 51 -17.51 2.42 -4.02
N ARG A 52 -17.49 3.58 -3.36
CA ARG A 52 -18.66 4.48 -3.26
C ARG A 52 -18.97 5.24 -4.54
N GLY A 53 -18.01 5.34 -5.46
CA GLY A 53 -18.16 6.06 -6.72
C GLY A 53 -17.80 7.55 -6.64
N ASP A 54 -17.04 7.99 -5.63
CA ASP A 54 -16.68 9.41 -5.44
C ASP A 54 -15.99 10.00 -6.70
N HIS A 55 -15.13 9.22 -7.35
CA HIS A 55 -14.48 9.58 -8.63
C HIS A 55 -15.46 9.71 -9.81
N LEU A 56 -16.54 8.91 -9.83
CA LEU A 56 -17.57 8.98 -10.86
C LEU A 56 -18.40 10.25 -10.71
N LEU A 57 -18.68 10.67 -9.47
CA LEU A 57 -19.35 11.95 -9.18
C LEU A 57 -18.52 13.15 -9.65
N ALA A 58 -17.19 13.02 -9.63
CA ALA A 58 -16.26 14.00 -10.16
C ALA A 58 -16.05 13.91 -11.69
N GLY A 59 -16.70 12.95 -12.39
CA GLY A 59 -16.54 12.74 -13.83
C GLY A 59 -15.13 12.28 -14.24
N GLN A 60 -14.41 11.60 -13.34
CA GLN A 60 -13.02 11.22 -13.52
C GLN A 60 -12.84 9.70 -13.39
N THR A 61 -11.76 9.17 -13.97
CA THR A 61 -11.31 7.82 -13.61
C THR A 61 -10.78 7.83 -12.17
N ALA A 62 -10.83 6.69 -11.48
CA ALA A 62 -10.34 6.60 -10.10
C ALA A 62 -8.89 7.11 -9.95
N CYS A 63 -7.99 6.72 -10.86
CA CYS A 63 -6.59 7.14 -10.83
C CYS A 63 -6.43 8.66 -11.04
N ALA A 64 -7.16 9.26 -12.00
CA ALA A 64 -7.12 10.71 -12.21
C ALA A 64 -7.67 11.47 -11.00
N TRP A 65 -8.76 10.97 -10.42
CA TRP A 65 -9.37 11.56 -9.23
C TRP A 65 -8.44 11.51 -8.02
N VAL A 66 -7.80 10.39 -7.73
CA VAL A 66 -6.81 10.28 -6.64
C VAL A 66 -5.60 11.18 -6.89
N SER A 67 -5.09 11.21 -8.12
CA SER A 67 -3.95 12.05 -8.49
C SER A 67 -4.20 13.53 -8.19
N VAL A 68 -5.39 14.04 -8.56
CA VAL A 68 -5.80 15.43 -8.28
C VAL A 68 -6.12 15.64 -6.80
N THR A 69 -6.91 14.76 -6.20
CA THR A 69 -7.42 14.91 -4.82
C THR A 69 -6.29 14.81 -3.79
N CYS A 70 -5.31 13.95 -4.02
CA CYS A 70 -4.20 13.70 -3.09
C CYS A 70 -2.88 14.29 -3.57
N LEU A 71 -2.89 15.16 -4.60
CA LEU A 71 -1.73 15.89 -5.11
C LEU A 71 -0.51 14.99 -5.39
N MET A 72 -0.74 13.88 -6.09
CA MET A 72 0.29 12.90 -6.40
C MET A 72 0.30 12.54 -7.88
N SER A 73 1.40 11.94 -8.35
CA SER A 73 1.49 11.46 -9.73
C SER A 73 0.45 10.37 -10.00
N ARG A 74 0.11 10.16 -11.28
CA ARG A 74 -0.79 9.07 -11.68
C ARG A 74 -0.25 7.69 -11.30
N THR A 75 1.06 7.49 -11.39
CA THR A 75 1.70 6.24 -10.97
C THR A 75 1.53 6.00 -9.47
N ALA A 76 1.76 7.02 -8.64
CA ALA A 76 1.53 6.91 -7.20
C ALA A 76 0.05 6.67 -6.87
N ALA A 77 -0.86 7.32 -7.59
CA ALA A 77 -2.30 7.12 -7.45
C ALA A 77 -2.73 5.68 -7.80
N ALA A 78 -2.23 5.13 -8.91
CA ALA A 78 -2.48 3.75 -9.32
C ALA A 78 -1.97 2.77 -8.25
N ASP A 79 -0.76 2.99 -7.75
CA ASP A 79 -0.17 2.19 -6.67
C ASP A 79 -1.06 2.22 -5.40
N ARG A 80 -1.54 3.40 -4.99
CA ARG A 80 -2.39 3.51 -3.79
C ARG A 80 -3.74 2.82 -3.95
N LEU A 81 -4.28 2.83 -5.17
CA LEU A 81 -5.54 2.13 -5.50
C LEU A 81 -5.35 0.62 -5.49
N CYS A 82 -4.28 0.10 -6.11
CA CYS A 82 -3.96 -1.33 -6.07
C CYS A 82 -3.75 -1.81 -4.62
N VAL A 83 -2.91 -1.13 -3.85
CA VAL A 83 -2.68 -1.48 -2.43
C VAL A 83 -3.98 -1.42 -1.62
N GLY A 84 -4.79 -0.38 -1.81
CA GLY A 84 -6.06 -0.23 -1.09
C GLY A 84 -7.01 -1.40 -1.32
N GLU A 85 -7.11 -1.87 -2.56
CA GLU A 85 -7.93 -3.01 -2.96
C GLU A 85 -7.36 -4.33 -2.41
N GLN A 86 -6.06 -4.57 -2.63
CA GLN A 86 -5.40 -5.84 -2.29
C GLN A 86 -5.23 -6.06 -0.78
N LEU A 87 -5.10 -5.01 0.03
CA LEU A 87 -5.12 -5.14 1.49
C LEU A 87 -6.43 -5.74 2.03
N GLY A 88 -7.53 -5.66 1.28
CA GLY A 88 -8.79 -6.34 1.61
C GLY A 88 -8.70 -7.86 1.48
N HIS A 89 -7.80 -8.36 0.62
CA HIS A 89 -7.56 -9.78 0.39
C HIS A 89 -6.39 -10.33 1.24
N LEU A 90 -5.53 -9.45 1.75
CA LEU A 90 -4.32 -9.79 2.50
C LEU A 90 -4.35 -9.27 3.96
N PRO A 91 -5.23 -9.79 4.83
CA PRO A 91 -5.46 -9.23 6.16
C PRO A 91 -4.24 -9.27 7.10
N ARG A 92 -3.36 -10.27 6.98
CA ARG A 92 -2.13 -10.37 7.80
C ARG A 92 -1.10 -9.35 7.34
N ILE A 93 -0.94 -9.17 6.02
CA ILE A 93 -0.11 -8.09 5.45
C ILE A 93 -0.63 -6.72 5.90
N ALA A 94 -1.96 -6.50 5.86
CA ALA A 94 -2.58 -5.26 6.32
C ALA A 94 -2.30 -4.97 7.81
N ALA A 95 -2.33 -6.00 8.66
CA ALA A 95 -2.00 -5.88 10.07
C ALA A 95 -0.50 -5.61 10.30
N ALA A 96 0.38 -6.28 9.55
CA ALA A 96 1.82 -6.07 9.62
C ALA A 96 2.20 -4.64 9.21
N LEU A 97 1.61 -4.09 8.14
CA LEU A 97 1.81 -2.69 7.74
C LEU A 97 1.28 -1.73 8.83
N SER A 98 0.06 -1.97 9.33
CA SER A 98 -0.56 -1.05 10.29
C SER A 98 0.16 -1.02 11.65
N SER A 99 0.92 -2.07 11.99
CA SER A 99 1.72 -2.15 13.21
C SER A 99 3.19 -1.74 13.01
N GLY A 100 3.59 -1.37 11.79
CA GLY A 100 4.97 -0.99 11.50
C GLY A 100 5.94 -2.17 11.41
N GLN A 101 5.45 -3.41 11.34
CA GLN A 101 6.31 -4.60 11.17
C GLN A 101 6.93 -4.67 9.78
N ILE A 102 6.22 -4.19 8.77
CA ILE A 102 6.69 -4.06 7.38
C ILE A 102 6.37 -2.65 6.87
N GLY A 103 7.22 -2.16 5.97
CA GLY A 103 7.03 -0.83 5.38
C GLY A 103 6.04 -0.82 4.20
N TYR A 104 5.65 0.39 3.79
CA TYR A 104 4.69 0.56 2.69
C TYR A 104 5.23 0.00 1.36
N GLN A 105 6.49 0.25 1.04
CA GLN A 105 7.09 -0.19 -0.23
C GLN A 105 7.12 -1.73 -0.36
N ALA A 106 7.42 -2.44 0.73
CA ALA A 106 7.38 -3.90 0.74
C ALA A 106 5.94 -4.41 0.60
N THR A 107 5.00 -3.75 1.28
CA THR A 107 3.56 -4.06 1.15
C THR A 107 3.05 -3.87 -0.26
N ALA A 108 3.46 -2.78 -0.94
CA ALA A 108 3.09 -2.50 -2.32
C ALA A 108 3.56 -3.62 -3.26
N VAL A 109 4.80 -4.08 -3.13
CA VAL A 109 5.32 -5.22 -3.92
C VAL A 109 4.47 -6.48 -3.76
N ILE A 110 4.06 -6.81 -2.53
CA ILE A 110 3.22 -7.98 -2.26
C ILE A 110 1.80 -7.79 -2.80
N CYS A 111 1.25 -6.58 -2.70
CA CYS A 111 -0.07 -6.25 -3.24
C CYS A 111 -0.10 -6.37 -4.77
N HIS A 112 0.92 -5.87 -5.47
CA HIS A 112 1.03 -6.03 -6.93
C HIS A 112 1.16 -7.50 -7.34
N LEU A 113 1.89 -8.32 -6.58
CA LEU A 113 1.86 -9.77 -6.81
C LEU A 113 0.44 -10.32 -6.72
N SER A 114 -0.28 -9.99 -5.64
CA SER A 114 -1.67 -10.42 -5.43
C SER A 114 -2.61 -9.99 -6.55
N GLU A 115 -2.46 -8.76 -7.05
CA GLU A 115 -3.21 -8.26 -8.21
C GLU A 115 -2.89 -9.08 -9.47
N GLN A 116 -1.59 -9.28 -9.76
CA GLN A 116 -1.12 -9.99 -10.95
C GLN A 116 -1.58 -11.45 -10.99
N VAL A 117 -1.54 -12.16 -9.86
CA VAL A 117 -1.92 -13.58 -9.82
C VAL A 117 -3.43 -13.80 -9.66
N GLY A 118 -4.20 -12.74 -9.43
CA GLY A 118 -5.67 -12.79 -9.36
C GLY A 118 -6.17 -13.80 -8.33
N GLU A 119 -6.98 -14.77 -8.75
CA GLU A 119 -7.53 -15.82 -7.86
C GLU A 119 -6.44 -16.73 -7.27
N LYS A 120 -5.30 -16.88 -7.95
CA LYS A 120 -4.16 -17.69 -7.49
C LYS A 120 -3.42 -17.05 -6.31
N ARG A 121 -3.87 -15.88 -5.84
CA ARG A 121 -3.41 -15.24 -4.60
C ARG A 121 -3.57 -16.13 -3.37
N GLU A 122 -4.38 -17.19 -3.43
CA GLU A 122 -4.46 -18.22 -2.39
C GLU A 122 -3.11 -18.90 -2.09
N TYR A 123 -2.16 -18.87 -3.03
CA TYR A 123 -0.80 -19.38 -2.81
C TYR A 123 0.11 -18.42 -2.01
N ILE A 124 -0.34 -17.20 -1.73
CA ILE A 124 0.41 -16.24 -0.94
C ILE A 124 0.29 -16.62 0.54
N ASP A 125 1.30 -17.33 1.06
CA ASP A 125 1.50 -17.48 2.50
C ASP A 125 1.94 -16.13 3.10
N GLN A 126 0.97 -15.41 3.66
CA GLN A 126 1.20 -14.06 4.17
C GLN A 126 2.24 -14.01 5.30
N GLU A 127 2.38 -15.03 6.15
CA GLU A 127 3.41 -15.01 7.21
C GLU A 127 4.80 -15.11 6.60
N HIS A 128 4.94 -15.97 5.60
CA HIS A 128 6.18 -16.14 4.86
C HIS A 128 6.59 -14.85 4.13
N TRP A 129 5.63 -14.17 3.50
CA TRP A 129 5.88 -12.89 2.84
C TRP A 129 6.15 -11.74 3.81
N ILE A 130 5.57 -11.76 5.02
CA ILE A 130 5.93 -10.83 6.09
C ILE A 130 7.39 -11.05 6.53
N ASP A 131 7.82 -12.30 6.72
CA ASP A 131 9.22 -12.59 7.05
C ASP A 131 10.18 -12.10 5.95
N TYR A 132 9.83 -12.33 4.67
CA TYR A 132 10.60 -11.81 3.54
C TYR A 132 10.70 -10.29 3.54
N ALA A 133 9.58 -9.60 3.72
CA ALA A 133 9.53 -8.13 3.76
C ALA A 133 10.35 -7.53 4.93
N ARG A 134 10.57 -8.29 6.00
CA ARG A 134 11.38 -7.86 7.16
C ARG A 134 12.88 -8.05 6.95
N ARG A 135 13.27 -8.99 6.09
CA ARG A 135 14.65 -9.47 5.97
C ARG A 135 15.34 -9.01 4.70
N PHE A 136 14.59 -8.89 3.61
CA PHE A 136 15.14 -8.61 2.28
C PHE A 136 14.94 -7.17 1.86
N SER A 137 15.85 -6.69 1.01
CA SER A 137 15.69 -5.41 0.33
C SER A 137 14.49 -5.43 -0.62
N ILE A 138 13.99 -4.25 -1.00
CA ILE A 138 12.90 -4.13 -1.99
C ILE A 138 13.27 -4.77 -3.33
N LYS A 139 14.55 -4.70 -3.73
CA LYS A 139 15.03 -5.34 -4.97
C LYS A 139 14.91 -6.87 -4.90
N GLU A 140 15.35 -7.46 -3.80
CA GLU A 140 15.25 -8.91 -3.58
C GLU A 140 13.78 -9.33 -3.45
N LEU A 141 12.96 -8.55 -2.77
CA LEU A 141 11.52 -8.84 -2.64
C LEU A 141 10.84 -8.86 -4.02
N ARG A 142 11.14 -7.88 -4.89
CA ARG A 142 10.64 -7.86 -6.29
C ARG A 142 11.10 -9.08 -7.10
N TYR A 143 12.34 -9.53 -6.89
CA TYR A 143 12.83 -10.74 -7.53
C TYR A 143 12.07 -11.99 -7.03
N LEU A 144 11.80 -12.08 -5.72
CA LEU A 144 11.03 -13.17 -5.15
C LEU A 144 9.58 -13.18 -5.66
N THR A 145 8.93 -12.01 -5.79
CA THR A 145 7.57 -11.92 -6.36
C THR A 145 7.55 -12.34 -7.82
N TYR A 146 8.56 -11.94 -8.60
CA TYR A 146 8.73 -12.37 -9.98
C TYR A 146 8.83 -13.91 -10.07
N LYS A 147 9.70 -14.53 -9.27
CA LYS A 147 9.83 -16.00 -9.25
C LYS A 147 8.57 -16.71 -8.78
N ALA A 148 7.87 -16.14 -7.81
CA ALA A 148 6.59 -16.69 -7.34
C ALA A 148 5.54 -16.64 -8.45
N ARG A 149 5.44 -15.52 -9.18
CA ARG A 149 4.53 -15.37 -10.32
C ARG A 149 4.83 -16.36 -11.44
N GLU A 150 6.10 -16.54 -11.80
CA GLU A 150 6.52 -17.52 -12.81
C GLU A 150 6.04 -18.95 -12.47
N VAL A 151 6.03 -19.31 -11.18
CA VAL A 151 5.59 -20.64 -10.71
C VAL A 151 4.07 -20.76 -10.60
N TRP A 152 3.40 -19.73 -10.11
CA TRP A 152 1.96 -19.78 -9.83
C TRP A 152 1.11 -19.46 -11.05
N ASP A 153 1.61 -18.58 -11.92
CA ASP A 153 0.90 -18.03 -13.06
C ASP A 153 1.78 -17.98 -14.32
N ALA A 154 2.34 -19.12 -14.70
CA ALA A 154 3.20 -19.24 -15.89
C ALA A 154 2.53 -18.66 -17.16
N GLU A 155 1.25 -18.96 -17.39
CA GLU A 155 0.51 -18.49 -18.57
C GLU A 155 0.32 -16.96 -18.60
N GLY A 156 -0.01 -16.34 -17.46
CA GLY A 156 -0.13 -14.89 -17.37
C GLY A 156 1.24 -14.20 -17.40
N PHE A 157 2.25 -14.87 -16.86
CA PHE A 157 3.63 -14.40 -16.86
C PHE A 157 4.26 -14.39 -18.26
N GLU A 158 4.03 -15.42 -19.08
CA GLU A 158 4.51 -15.49 -20.45
C GLU A 158 3.90 -14.38 -21.33
N LYS A 159 2.60 -14.14 -21.20
CA LYS A 159 1.90 -13.09 -21.97
C LYS A 159 2.45 -11.68 -21.71
N ASP A 160 2.63 -11.31 -20.44
CA ASP A 160 3.15 -9.98 -20.10
C ASP A 160 4.58 -9.77 -20.63
N ASN A 161 5.42 -10.81 -20.66
CA ASN A 161 6.79 -10.70 -21.17
C ASN A 161 6.86 -10.63 -22.71
N GLU A 162 5.82 -11.08 -23.42
CA GLU A 162 5.73 -10.96 -24.89
C GLU A 162 5.25 -9.55 -25.32
N GLU A 163 4.64 -8.79 -24.41
CA GLU A 163 4.09 -7.47 -24.65
C GLU A 163 5.04 -6.30 -24.28
N ASP A 164 6.19 -6.60 -23.64
CA ASP A 164 7.27 -5.65 -23.26
C ASP A 164 8.44 -5.60 -24.27
#